data_AF-A0A238ZNL0-F1
#
_entry.id   AF-A0A238ZNL0-F1
#
_cell.length_a   1.000
_cell.length_b   1.000
_cell.length_c   1.000
_cell.angle_alpha   90.00
_cell.angle_beta   90.00
_cell.angle_gamma   90.00
#
_symmetry.space_group_name_H-M   'P 1'
#
loop_
_entity.id
_entity.type
_entity.pdbx_description
1 polymer ?
#
loop_
_entity_poly.entity_id
_entity_poly.type
_entity_poly.pdbx_seq_one_letter_code
_entity_poly.pdbx_strand_id
1 'polypeptide(L)'
;MIDQRASGILMHPTSLPGGHGIGDLGPAARRFLEQLEMAGQTVWQILPLAPTSMGNSPYSALSSFAGNPLLISFDDLVTDGFAPASLLDGLPGNEAPRVDYDRVAGAKLAALDQVADAFLKRPPEDAEWGDFELFLARNEAEWLDDFALYTVLKQRHGGSAWMGWEPLLATRDPVELDAAREALGHELAKVKVIQFLFFRQWQRLKAEANRRSIRIMGDLPIFVAGDSADVWANRHLFEMAEDGSPTLVAGVPPDYFSATGQRWGNPLYRWDAHRAEGFAWWHRRILKTLETVDMVRIDHFRGFESYWEIPASEETAINGRWVPAPGYELFQSLRDRFGELPIIAEDLGIITAEVERLRDHFGFPGMRVLPFEWGDHFDPGQYDPNRYSANSVFYTGTHDNDTIMGWFNSLGGRDSDRGRTILHYLGSDAWAPQWDFIRFALGVNSRLTITPLQDVLGLGTEARMNIPGLPDGNWGWRLQAELLTDGHLTYLRQLTAAAGRV
;
A
#
# COMPACT_ATOMS: atom_id res chain seq x y z
N MET A 1 -9.82 2.46 -18.52
CA MET A 1 -9.97 1.23 -17.70
C MET A 1 -9.07 0.12 -18.25
N ILE A 2 -8.92 -1.03 -17.59
CA ILE A 2 -8.18 -2.17 -18.18
C ILE A 2 -9.08 -2.75 -19.27
N ASP A 3 -8.77 -2.47 -20.54
CA ASP A 3 -9.61 -2.84 -21.69
C ASP A 3 -9.17 -4.15 -22.36
N GLN A 4 -7.96 -4.61 -22.04
CA GLN A 4 -7.36 -5.86 -22.55
C GLN A 4 -7.03 -6.80 -21.39
N ARG A 5 -6.95 -8.10 -21.66
CA ARG A 5 -6.51 -9.09 -20.67
C ARG A 5 -5.03 -8.84 -20.35
N ALA A 6 -4.72 -8.68 -19.07
CA ALA A 6 -3.39 -8.40 -18.56
C ALA A 6 -3.09 -9.29 -17.35
N SER A 7 -1.80 -9.40 -17.00
CA SER A 7 -1.38 -9.97 -15.71
C SER A 7 -0.28 -9.14 -15.08
N GLY A 8 -0.11 -9.33 -13.78
CA GLY A 8 0.89 -8.62 -12.99
C GLY A 8 1.35 -9.37 -11.76
N ILE A 9 2.37 -8.81 -11.12
CA ILE A 9 2.94 -9.35 -9.89
C ILE A 9 2.69 -8.39 -8.73
N LEU A 10 2.23 -8.94 -7.59
CA LEU A 10 2.20 -8.24 -6.32
C LEU A 10 3.55 -8.42 -5.62
N MET A 11 4.30 -7.32 -5.48
CA MET A 11 5.53 -7.28 -4.68
C MET A 11 5.78 -5.85 -4.21
N HIS A 12 5.80 -5.63 -2.90
CA HIS A 12 6.10 -4.31 -2.34
C HIS A 12 7.61 -4.00 -2.47
N PRO A 13 8.03 -2.73 -2.67
CA PRO A 13 9.45 -2.40 -2.80
C PRO A 13 10.30 -2.82 -1.61
N THR A 14 9.76 -2.87 -0.38
CA THR A 14 10.52 -3.35 0.80
C THR A 14 11.01 -4.78 0.66
N SER A 15 10.30 -5.60 -0.14
CA SER A 15 10.62 -6.99 -0.40
C SER A 15 11.65 -7.19 -1.51
N LEU A 16 12.07 -6.13 -2.22
CA LEU A 16 13.14 -6.24 -3.21
C LEU A 16 14.47 -6.65 -2.53
N PRO A 17 15.32 -7.43 -3.22
CA PRO A 17 16.66 -7.73 -2.74
C PRO A 17 17.51 -6.46 -2.74
N GLY A 18 18.59 -6.41 -1.94
CA GLY A 18 19.49 -5.24 -1.91
C GLY A 18 18.96 -4.07 -1.05
N GLY A 19 19.35 -2.84 -1.38
CA GLY A 19 18.82 -1.61 -0.75
C GLY A 19 19.24 -1.33 0.69
N HIS A 20 20.23 -2.07 1.19
CA HIS A 20 20.83 -1.93 2.52
C HIS A 20 19.87 -2.26 3.67
N GLY A 21 19.49 -3.54 3.76
CA GLY A 21 18.63 -4.11 4.81
C GLY A 21 17.13 -4.05 4.52
N ILE A 22 16.70 -3.25 3.56
CA ILE A 22 15.33 -3.15 3.05
C ILE A 22 15.38 -2.88 1.55
N GLY A 23 14.48 -3.47 0.77
CA GLY A 23 14.39 -3.12 -0.65
C GLY A 23 14.03 -1.64 -0.85
N ASP A 24 14.55 -1.03 -1.92
CA ASP A 24 14.48 0.41 -2.18
C ASP A 24 14.07 0.72 -3.63
N LEU A 25 14.05 2.00 -4.01
CA LEU A 25 13.68 2.47 -5.35
C LEU A 25 14.82 2.43 -6.37
N GLY A 26 15.91 1.75 -6.04
CA GLY A 26 17.20 1.81 -6.71
C GLY A 26 17.42 0.74 -7.78
N PRO A 27 18.68 0.23 -7.92
CA PRO A 27 19.04 -0.75 -8.94
C PRO A 27 18.19 -2.01 -8.93
N ALA A 28 17.82 -2.51 -7.74
CA ALA A 28 17.01 -3.73 -7.62
C ALA A 28 15.59 -3.54 -8.14
N ALA A 29 14.98 -2.37 -7.94
CA ALA A 29 13.67 -2.05 -8.49
C ALA A 29 13.70 -2.00 -10.02
N ARG A 30 14.74 -1.40 -10.61
CA ARG A 30 14.93 -1.37 -12.07
C ARG A 30 15.15 -2.76 -12.65
N ARG A 31 15.95 -3.60 -12.00
CA ARG A 31 16.11 -5.01 -12.37
C ARG A 31 14.79 -5.77 -12.29
N PHE A 32 13.95 -5.49 -11.29
CA PHE A 32 12.65 -6.12 -11.18
C PHE A 32 11.72 -5.73 -12.35
N LEU A 33 11.75 -4.49 -12.84
CA LEU A 33 11.03 -4.09 -14.05
C LEU A 33 11.47 -4.89 -15.29
N GLU A 34 12.78 -5.12 -15.44
CA GLU A 34 13.32 -5.98 -16.51
C GLU A 34 12.81 -7.43 -16.39
N GLN A 35 12.73 -7.95 -15.16
CA GLN A 35 12.21 -9.29 -14.89
C GLN A 35 10.71 -9.40 -15.19
N LEU A 36 9.92 -8.37 -14.85
CA LEU A 36 8.50 -8.30 -15.20
C LEU A 36 8.29 -8.31 -16.72
N GLU A 37 9.04 -7.48 -17.44
CA GLU A 37 9.01 -7.43 -18.91
C GLU A 37 9.40 -8.79 -19.52
N MET A 38 10.44 -9.43 -19.01
CA MET A 38 10.85 -10.77 -19.45
C MET A 38 9.75 -11.81 -19.19
N ALA A 39 9.07 -11.74 -18.06
CA ALA A 39 7.95 -12.62 -17.71
C ALA A 39 6.63 -12.26 -18.44
N GLY A 40 6.60 -11.21 -19.26
CA GLY A 40 5.40 -10.76 -19.97
C GLY A 40 4.34 -10.13 -19.06
N GLN A 41 4.74 -9.60 -17.90
CA GLN A 41 3.84 -8.97 -16.93
C GLN A 41 3.74 -7.47 -17.23
N THR A 42 2.51 -6.94 -17.26
CA THR A 42 2.23 -5.54 -17.61
C THR A 42 1.71 -4.72 -16.44
N VAL A 43 1.58 -5.33 -15.25
CA VAL A 43 1.21 -4.65 -14.01
C VAL A 43 2.18 -5.02 -12.88
N TRP A 44 2.66 -4.01 -12.15
CA TRP A 44 3.35 -4.17 -10.87
C TRP A 44 2.44 -3.63 -9.77
N GLN A 45 1.88 -4.51 -8.94
CA GLN A 45 1.10 -4.09 -7.78
C GLN A 45 2.01 -3.92 -6.56
N ILE A 46 1.83 -2.79 -5.88
CA ILE A 46 2.51 -2.44 -4.64
C ILE A 46 1.48 -2.18 -3.53
N LEU A 47 1.94 -2.23 -2.28
CA LEU A 47 1.23 -1.72 -1.11
C LEU A 47 1.45 -0.20 -0.97
N PRO A 48 0.76 0.49 -0.04
CA PRO A 48 0.95 1.93 0.16
C PRO A 48 2.42 2.31 0.41
N LEU A 49 2.87 3.41 -0.17
CA LEU A 49 4.26 3.88 -0.10
C LEU A 49 4.53 4.86 1.04
N ALA A 50 3.54 5.10 1.88
CA ALA A 50 3.62 6.12 2.91
C ALA A 50 4.54 5.73 4.08
N PRO A 51 5.12 6.70 4.82
CA PRO A 51 5.86 6.41 6.03
C PRO A 51 4.99 5.67 7.04
N THR A 52 5.47 4.53 7.51
CA THR A 52 4.73 3.66 8.42
C THR A 52 4.82 4.14 9.87
N SER A 53 3.75 3.96 10.63
CA SER A 53 3.71 4.17 12.07
C SER A 53 3.93 2.83 12.82
N MET A 54 2.99 2.46 13.68
CA MET A 54 3.01 1.23 14.47
C MET A 54 3.04 -0.04 13.61
N GLY A 55 3.82 -1.03 14.05
CA GLY A 55 3.87 -2.37 13.45
C GLY A 55 4.42 -2.41 12.02
N ASN A 56 5.03 -1.33 11.53
CA ASN A 56 5.54 -1.19 10.17
C ASN A 56 4.48 -1.42 9.07
N SER A 57 3.21 -1.27 9.40
CA SER A 57 2.11 -1.49 8.47
C SER A 57 1.99 -0.34 7.46
N PRO A 58 2.04 -0.63 6.14
CA PRO A 58 1.72 0.34 5.10
C PRO A 58 0.32 0.96 5.22
N TYR A 59 -0.60 0.28 5.90
CA TYR A 59 -1.99 0.71 6.12
C TYR A 59 -2.15 1.58 7.38
N SER A 60 -1.10 1.72 8.18
CA SER A 60 -1.04 2.62 9.33
C SER A 60 0.00 3.70 9.08
N ALA A 61 -0.30 4.60 8.13
CA ALA A 61 0.63 5.62 7.67
C ALA A 61 0.62 6.90 8.53
N LEU A 62 1.79 7.54 8.66
CA LEU A 62 1.93 8.85 9.29
C LEU A 62 1.41 10.00 8.43
N SER A 63 1.20 9.75 7.13
CA SER A 63 0.62 10.69 6.17
C SER A 63 0.10 9.94 4.95
N SER A 64 -1.04 10.34 4.40
CA SER A 64 -1.58 9.81 3.14
C SER A 64 -0.89 10.38 1.90
N PHE A 65 -0.03 11.39 2.07
CA PHE A 65 0.58 12.15 0.98
C PHE A 65 2.10 11.94 0.87
N ALA A 66 2.76 11.66 2.00
CA ALA A 66 4.21 11.52 2.06
C ALA A 66 4.70 10.18 1.51
N GLY A 67 5.98 10.12 1.14
CA GLY A 67 6.70 8.91 0.77
C GLY A 67 7.58 8.37 1.88
N ASN A 68 7.68 7.04 1.99
CA ASN A 68 8.45 6.36 3.02
C ASN A 68 9.97 6.58 2.80
N PRO A 69 10.66 7.28 3.71
CA PRO A 69 12.10 7.57 3.57
C PRO A 69 12.96 6.30 3.53
N LEU A 70 12.50 5.18 4.09
CA LEU A 70 13.26 3.92 4.10
C LEU A 70 13.41 3.30 2.70
N LEU A 71 12.54 3.68 1.77
CA LEU A 71 12.60 3.24 0.38
C LEU A 71 13.56 4.07 -0.49
N ILE A 72 14.12 5.17 0.02
CA ILE A 72 15.12 5.94 -0.71
C ILE A 72 16.37 5.07 -0.93
N SER A 73 16.82 5.02 -2.18
CA SER A 73 18.01 4.30 -2.59
C SER A 73 19.26 5.13 -2.38
N PHE A 74 20.14 4.63 -1.52
CA PHE A 74 21.42 5.28 -1.23
C PHE A 74 22.42 5.08 -2.37
N ASP A 75 22.37 3.96 -3.09
CA ASP A 75 23.15 3.75 -4.31
C ASP A 75 22.87 4.86 -5.34
N ASP A 76 21.59 5.20 -5.53
CA ASP A 76 21.18 6.29 -6.41
C ASP A 76 21.60 7.65 -5.85
N LEU A 77 21.49 7.89 -4.53
CA LEU A 77 21.99 9.14 -3.92
C LEU A 77 23.50 9.33 -4.14
N VAL A 78 24.29 8.25 -4.09
CA VAL A 78 25.73 8.30 -4.39
C VAL A 78 25.96 8.55 -5.87
N THR A 79 25.26 7.82 -6.74
CA THR A 79 25.38 7.93 -8.21
C THR A 79 25.00 9.34 -8.70
N ASP A 80 23.95 9.92 -8.11
CA ASP A 80 23.44 11.24 -8.46
C ASP A 80 24.23 12.39 -7.77
N GLY A 81 25.24 12.07 -6.95
CA GLY A 81 26.09 13.07 -6.30
C GLY A 81 25.46 13.81 -5.12
N PHE A 82 24.45 13.20 -4.48
CA PHE A 82 23.84 13.69 -3.23
C PHE A 82 24.55 13.18 -1.98
N ALA A 83 25.28 12.06 -2.08
CA ALA A 83 26.01 11.44 -0.97
C ALA A 83 27.40 10.95 -1.41
N PRO A 84 28.40 10.94 -0.51
CA PRO A 84 29.67 10.25 -0.75
C PRO A 84 29.50 8.73 -0.64
N ALA A 85 30.30 7.97 -1.39
CA ALA A 85 30.27 6.50 -1.35
C ALA A 85 30.52 5.91 0.05
N SER A 86 31.31 6.60 0.89
CA SER A 86 31.58 6.18 2.28
C SER A 86 30.34 6.18 3.17
N LEU A 87 29.24 6.83 2.76
CA LEU A 87 27.98 6.78 3.51
C LEU A 87 27.39 5.35 3.51
N LEU A 88 27.67 4.56 2.47
CA LEU A 88 27.17 3.19 2.34
C LEU A 88 27.76 2.24 3.38
N ASP A 89 28.99 2.50 3.86
CA ASP A 89 29.70 1.66 4.83
C ASP A 89 28.97 1.57 6.19
N GLY A 90 28.16 2.58 6.52
CA GLY A 90 27.36 2.63 7.75
C GLY A 90 25.97 1.99 7.64
N LEU A 91 25.56 1.55 6.45
CA LEU A 91 24.22 1.02 6.23
C LEU A 91 24.15 -0.50 6.46
N PRO A 92 22.97 -1.06 6.78
CA PRO A 92 22.82 -2.50 7.01
C PRO A 92 23.14 -3.34 5.75
N GLY A 93 23.60 -4.57 5.97
CA GLY A 93 23.79 -5.58 4.92
C GLY A 93 22.47 -6.14 4.38
N ASN A 94 22.57 -6.99 3.35
CA ASN A 94 21.42 -7.49 2.58
C ASN A 94 21.13 -8.99 2.78
N GLU A 95 21.82 -9.63 3.73
CA GLU A 95 21.83 -11.09 3.89
C GLU A 95 20.56 -11.62 4.58
N ALA A 96 19.82 -10.76 5.27
CA ALA A 96 18.64 -11.19 6.02
C ALA A 96 17.44 -11.42 5.08
N PRO A 97 16.72 -12.56 5.22
CA PRO A 97 15.49 -12.84 4.48
C PRO A 97 14.30 -12.02 4.97
N ARG A 98 14.47 -11.27 6.06
CA ARG A 98 13.48 -10.35 6.60
C ARG A 98 14.05 -8.97 6.89
N VAL A 99 13.22 -7.94 6.78
CA VAL A 99 13.56 -6.58 7.18
C VAL A 99 13.67 -6.50 8.71
N ASP A 100 14.82 -6.04 9.20
CA ASP A 100 14.99 -5.57 10.57
C ASP A 100 14.69 -4.06 10.60
N TYR A 101 13.42 -3.71 10.83
CA TYR A 101 12.95 -2.33 10.69
C TYR A 101 13.63 -1.37 11.66
N ASP A 102 13.92 -1.79 12.89
CA ASP A 102 14.58 -0.93 13.89
C ASP A 102 16.00 -0.59 13.45
N ARG A 103 16.77 -1.60 13.04
CA ARG A 103 18.14 -1.40 12.54
C ARG A 103 18.16 -0.57 11.26
N VAL A 104 17.25 -0.85 10.33
CA VAL A 104 17.14 -0.12 9.05
C VAL A 104 16.74 1.33 9.29
N ALA A 105 15.70 1.58 10.08
CA ALA A 105 15.24 2.93 10.36
C ALA A 105 16.31 3.76 11.08
N GLY A 106 16.96 3.19 12.10
CA GLY A 106 18.05 3.87 12.81
C GLY A 106 19.20 4.29 11.89
N ALA A 107 19.68 3.37 11.03
CA ALA A 107 20.79 3.66 10.14
C ALA A 107 20.42 4.58 8.96
N LYS A 108 19.32 4.26 8.25
CA LYS A 108 18.91 5.02 7.05
C LYS A 108 18.44 6.43 7.39
N LEU A 109 17.67 6.63 8.47
CA LEU A 109 17.20 7.99 8.81
C LEU A 109 18.36 8.88 9.26
N ALA A 110 19.32 8.35 10.03
CA ALA A 110 20.52 9.10 10.41
C ALA A 110 21.41 9.46 9.21
N ALA A 111 21.48 8.59 8.20
CA ALA A 111 22.22 8.87 6.97
C ALA A 111 21.47 9.88 6.08
N LEU A 112 20.14 9.79 5.98
CA LEU A 112 19.31 10.77 5.26
C LEU A 112 19.39 12.17 5.88
N ASP A 113 19.48 12.26 7.21
CA ASP A 113 19.68 13.53 7.91
C ASP A 113 20.95 14.25 7.44
N GLN A 114 22.06 13.52 7.32
CA GLN A 114 23.33 14.03 6.80
C GLN A 114 23.23 14.44 5.33
N VAL A 115 22.54 13.65 4.50
CA VAL A 115 22.30 13.98 3.08
C VAL A 115 21.48 15.26 2.95
N ALA A 116 20.42 15.40 3.76
CA ALA A 116 19.57 16.58 3.75
C ALA A 116 20.35 17.83 4.21
N ASP A 117 21.16 17.71 5.27
CA ASP A 117 22.04 18.80 5.73
C ASP A 117 23.08 19.22 4.68
N ALA A 118 23.61 18.28 3.92
CA ALA A 118 24.53 18.56 2.83
C ALA A 118 23.81 19.23 1.64
N PHE A 119 22.60 18.77 1.31
CA PHE A 119 21.78 19.35 0.25
C PHE A 119 21.42 20.80 0.55
N LEU A 120 21.04 21.11 1.79
CA LEU A 120 20.67 22.47 2.21
C LEU A 120 21.82 23.49 2.16
N LYS A 121 23.07 23.04 1.96
CA LYS A 121 24.26 23.90 1.78
C LYS A 121 24.58 24.15 0.31
N ARG A 122 23.84 23.55 -0.63
CA ARG A 122 24.01 23.78 -2.07
C ARG A 122 23.63 25.24 -2.40
N PRO A 123 24.32 25.86 -3.37
CA PRO A 123 24.00 27.21 -3.79
C PRO A 123 22.67 27.25 -4.57
N PRO A 124 21.93 28.37 -4.56
CA PRO A 124 20.67 28.49 -5.29
C PRO A 124 20.78 28.29 -6.81
N GLU A 125 21.97 28.48 -7.39
CA GLU A 125 22.24 28.25 -8.81
C GLU A 125 22.43 26.76 -9.17
N ASP A 126 22.47 25.86 -8.18
CA ASP A 126 22.49 24.41 -8.40
C ASP A 126 21.17 23.95 -9.04
N ALA A 127 21.25 23.17 -10.13
CA ALA A 127 20.05 22.74 -10.86
C ALA A 127 19.10 21.88 -9.98
N GLU A 128 19.66 21.09 -9.06
CA GLU A 128 18.87 20.28 -8.13
C GLU A 128 18.18 21.15 -7.07
N TRP A 129 18.75 22.31 -6.74
CA TRP A 129 18.09 23.31 -5.91
C TRP A 129 16.84 23.87 -6.60
N GLY A 130 16.93 24.19 -7.89
CA GLY A 130 15.78 24.65 -8.67
C GLY A 130 14.65 23.60 -8.74
N ASP A 131 14.99 22.32 -8.93
CA ASP A 131 14.02 21.21 -8.88
C ASP A 131 13.37 21.09 -7.49
N PHE A 132 14.14 21.30 -6.43
CA PHE A 132 13.63 21.31 -5.06
C PHE A 132 12.66 22.48 -4.81
N GLU A 133 12.98 23.69 -5.25
CA GLU A 133 12.06 24.85 -5.14
C GLU A 133 10.75 24.61 -5.89
N LEU A 134 10.79 23.97 -7.07
CA LEU A 134 9.59 23.57 -7.79
C LEU A 134 8.78 22.52 -7.04
N PHE A 135 9.44 21.58 -6.37
CA PHE A 135 8.78 20.60 -5.51
C PHE A 135 8.09 21.27 -4.31
N LEU A 136 8.77 22.22 -3.66
CA LEU A 136 8.21 23.01 -2.57
C LEU A 136 6.97 23.77 -3.03
N ALA A 137 7.09 24.57 -4.09
CA ALA A 137 6.01 25.40 -4.62
C ALA A 137 4.75 24.58 -4.99
N ARG A 138 4.91 23.31 -5.36
CA ARG A 138 3.79 22.40 -5.67
C ARG A 138 3.15 21.75 -4.45
N ASN A 139 3.87 21.56 -3.35
CA ASN A 139 3.43 20.65 -2.28
C ASN A 139 3.31 21.30 -0.89
N GLU A 140 4.03 22.40 -0.61
CA GLU A 140 4.09 23.03 0.72
C GLU A 140 2.71 23.34 1.30
N ALA A 141 1.93 24.14 0.57
CA ALA A 141 0.61 24.56 1.00
C ALA A 141 -0.43 23.43 1.07
N GLU A 142 -0.19 22.31 0.38
CA GLU A 142 -1.17 21.25 0.26
C GLU A 142 -1.06 20.19 1.36
N TRP A 143 0.17 19.77 1.67
CA TRP A 143 0.41 18.70 2.66
C TRP A 143 1.81 18.74 3.29
N LEU A 144 2.81 19.27 2.57
CA LEU A 144 4.22 19.08 2.94
C LEU A 144 4.61 19.92 4.16
N ASP A 145 4.08 21.14 4.32
CA ASP A 145 4.36 21.96 5.51
C ASP A 145 3.82 21.32 6.79
N ASP A 146 2.57 20.85 6.74
CA ASP A 146 1.94 20.16 7.86
C ASP A 146 2.64 18.84 8.16
N PHE A 147 3.02 18.07 7.13
CA PHE A 147 3.77 16.83 7.33
C PHE A 147 5.16 17.08 7.92
N ALA A 148 5.89 18.09 7.44
CA ALA A 148 7.20 18.43 7.98
C ALA A 148 7.11 18.84 9.45
N LEU A 149 6.14 19.72 9.79
CA LEU A 149 5.94 20.17 11.15
C LEU A 149 5.50 19.03 12.07
N TYR A 150 4.55 18.21 11.64
CA TYR A 150 4.14 17.00 12.34
C TYR A 150 5.33 16.08 12.62
N THR A 151 6.15 15.80 11.61
CA THR A 151 7.30 14.90 11.72
C THR A 151 8.32 15.40 12.73
N VAL A 152 8.69 16.68 12.68
CA VAL A 152 9.67 17.26 13.61
C VAL A 152 9.10 17.36 15.02
N LEU A 153 7.84 17.77 15.19
CA LEU A 153 7.20 17.80 16.51
C LEU A 153 7.11 16.40 17.13
N LYS A 154 6.76 15.39 16.33
CA LYS A 154 6.75 13.99 16.78
C LYS A 154 8.12 13.55 17.29
N GLN A 155 9.19 13.88 16.58
CA GLN A 155 10.55 13.57 17.00
C GLN A 155 10.93 14.30 18.30
N ARG A 156 10.58 15.59 18.44
CA ARG A 156 10.80 16.38 19.68
C ARG A 156 10.07 15.80 20.89
N HIS A 157 8.96 15.10 20.66
CA HIS A 157 8.18 14.37 21.67
C HIS A 157 8.56 12.89 21.82
N GLY A 158 9.76 12.50 21.35
CA GLY A 158 10.25 11.12 21.50
C GLY A 158 9.42 10.07 20.77
N GLY A 159 8.72 10.45 19.69
CA GLY A 159 7.85 9.56 18.93
C GLY A 159 6.40 9.51 19.41
N SER A 160 6.06 10.20 20.50
CA SER A 160 4.70 10.19 21.07
C SER A 160 3.64 10.65 20.07
N ALA A 161 2.43 10.09 20.18
CA ALA A 161 1.32 10.49 19.33
C ALA A 161 0.93 11.95 19.56
N TRP A 162 0.43 12.64 18.53
CA TRP A 162 0.13 14.08 18.61
C TRP A 162 -0.91 14.45 19.67
N MET A 163 -1.80 13.52 19.99
CA MET A 163 -2.79 13.66 21.06
C MET A 163 -2.16 13.81 22.46
N GLY A 164 -0.89 13.43 22.61
CA GLY A 164 -0.13 13.56 23.87
C GLY A 164 0.87 14.71 23.91
N TRP A 165 0.91 15.58 22.88
CA TRP A 165 1.77 16.76 22.87
C TRP A 165 1.21 17.89 23.76
N GLU A 166 1.93 19.00 23.91
CA GLU A 166 1.37 20.15 24.62
C GLU A 166 0.05 20.60 23.99
N PRO A 167 -0.96 20.99 24.80
CA PRO A 167 -2.33 21.22 24.30
C PRO A 167 -2.43 22.18 23.12
N LEU A 168 -1.64 23.26 23.11
CA LEU A 168 -1.68 24.26 22.04
C LEU A 168 -1.05 23.74 20.72
N LEU A 169 -0.06 22.86 20.78
CA LEU A 169 0.48 22.20 19.59
C LEU A 169 -0.46 21.10 19.08
N ALA A 170 -1.04 20.31 19.98
CA ALA A 170 -2.03 19.29 19.66
C ALA A 170 -3.32 19.89 19.05
N THR A 171 -3.73 21.07 19.52
CA THR A 171 -4.90 21.82 19.01
C THR A 171 -4.57 22.80 17.90
N ARG A 172 -3.30 22.90 17.50
CA ARG A 172 -2.82 23.71 16.37
C ARG A 172 -3.11 25.21 16.56
N ASP A 173 -2.86 25.73 17.75
CA ASP A 173 -2.89 27.17 18.01
C ASP A 173 -1.95 27.89 17.02
N PRO A 174 -2.43 28.90 16.27
CA PRO A 174 -1.63 29.54 15.23
C PRO A 174 -0.33 30.16 15.75
N VAL A 175 -0.34 30.75 16.95
CA VAL A 175 0.83 31.43 17.51
C VAL A 175 1.90 30.42 17.89
N GLU A 176 1.51 29.33 18.54
CA GLU A 176 2.46 28.27 18.92
C GLU A 176 3.00 27.53 17.69
N LEU A 177 2.18 27.31 16.66
CA LEU A 177 2.66 26.70 15.42
C LEU A 177 3.63 27.62 14.67
N ASP A 178 3.39 28.93 14.63
CA ASP A 178 4.31 29.87 13.98
C ASP A 178 5.63 29.97 14.74
N ALA A 179 5.58 30.01 16.07
CA ALA A 179 6.79 29.95 16.91
C ALA A 179 7.57 28.65 16.68
N ALA A 180 6.88 27.51 16.58
CA ALA A 180 7.50 26.23 16.27
C ALA A 180 8.14 26.22 14.87
N ARG A 181 7.47 26.78 13.85
CA ARG A 181 8.01 26.89 12.49
C ARG A 181 9.27 27.74 12.43
N GLU A 182 9.29 28.87 13.13
CA GLU A 182 10.47 29.74 13.22
C GLU A 182 11.63 29.02 13.92
N ALA A 183 11.35 28.37 15.07
CA ALA A 183 12.37 27.71 15.86
C ALA A 183 12.95 26.44 15.21
N LEU A 184 12.18 25.76 14.36
CA LEU A 184 12.51 24.45 13.77
C LEU A 184 12.82 24.52 12.27
N GLY A 185 12.99 25.72 11.70
CA GLY A 185 13.04 25.91 10.25
C GLY A 185 14.06 25.02 9.52
N HIS A 186 15.21 24.75 10.12
CA HIS A 186 16.24 23.89 9.51
C HIS A 186 15.82 22.41 9.47
N GLU A 187 15.28 21.89 10.56
CA GLU A 187 14.77 20.53 10.67
C GLU A 187 13.56 20.31 9.76
N LEU A 188 12.68 21.31 9.64
CA LEU A 188 11.58 21.28 8.68
C LEU A 188 12.09 21.19 7.24
N ALA A 189 13.09 21.99 6.89
CA ALA A 189 13.71 21.96 5.57
C ALA A 189 14.34 20.59 5.26
N LYS A 190 14.93 19.91 6.25
CA LYS A 190 15.45 18.55 6.07
C LYS A 190 14.36 17.54 5.70
N VAL A 191 13.22 17.56 6.41
CA VAL A 191 12.09 16.67 6.09
C VAL A 191 11.62 16.92 4.66
N LYS A 192 11.54 18.19 4.23
CA LYS A 192 11.17 18.58 2.87
C LYS A 192 12.15 18.04 1.82
N VAL A 193 13.46 18.14 2.05
CA VAL A 193 14.48 17.57 1.16
C VAL A 193 14.34 16.05 1.06
N ILE A 194 14.12 15.35 2.18
CA ILE A 194 13.94 13.90 2.18
C ILE A 194 12.73 13.50 1.32
N GLN A 195 11.61 14.22 1.45
CA GLN A 195 10.43 13.98 0.61
C GLN A 195 10.71 14.29 -0.87
N PHE A 196 11.42 15.38 -1.18
CA PHE A 196 11.87 15.68 -2.54
C PHE A 196 12.68 14.53 -3.15
N LEU A 197 13.68 14.01 -2.42
CA LEU A 197 14.52 12.90 -2.87
C LEU A 197 13.71 11.62 -3.10
N PHE A 198 12.76 11.31 -2.22
CA PHE A 198 11.84 10.19 -2.41
C PHE A 198 11.04 10.35 -3.71
N PHE A 199 10.36 11.48 -3.90
CA PHE A 199 9.50 11.68 -5.07
C PHE A 199 10.32 11.73 -6.36
N ARG A 200 11.52 12.29 -6.34
CA ARG A 200 12.45 12.27 -7.48
C ARG A 200 12.77 10.84 -7.91
N GLN A 201 13.19 9.98 -6.96
CA GLN A 201 13.50 8.58 -7.27
C GLN A 201 12.26 7.80 -7.72
N TRP A 202 11.13 7.98 -7.04
CA TRP A 202 9.89 7.30 -7.39
C TRP A 202 9.40 7.66 -8.79
N GLN A 203 9.40 8.95 -9.15
CA GLN A 203 8.96 9.40 -10.47
C GLN A 203 9.89 8.88 -11.58
N ARG A 204 11.20 8.81 -11.34
CA ARG A 204 12.16 8.18 -12.26
C ARG A 204 11.84 6.70 -12.48
N LEU A 205 11.56 5.96 -11.41
CA LEU A 205 11.22 4.54 -11.47
C LEU A 205 9.88 4.29 -12.17
N LYS A 206 8.85 5.09 -11.84
CA LYS A 206 7.53 5.01 -12.50
C LYS A 206 7.64 5.29 -14.00
N ALA A 207 8.37 6.33 -14.39
CA ALA A 207 8.60 6.64 -15.80
C ALA A 207 9.29 5.49 -16.54
N GLU A 208 10.26 4.83 -15.90
CA GLU A 208 10.91 3.64 -16.44
C GLU A 208 9.95 2.46 -16.59
N ALA A 209 9.12 2.18 -15.58
CA ALA A 209 8.08 1.15 -15.66
C ALA A 209 7.15 1.42 -16.85
N ASN A 210 6.67 2.66 -16.99
CA ASN A 210 5.76 3.04 -18.06
C ASN A 210 6.42 2.96 -19.46
N ARG A 211 7.71 3.29 -19.60
CA ARG A 211 8.45 3.08 -20.87
C ARG A 211 8.53 1.61 -21.28
N ARG A 212 8.48 0.69 -20.32
CA ARG A 212 8.43 -0.77 -20.52
C ARG A 212 7.01 -1.31 -20.64
N SER A 213 6.01 -0.43 -20.76
CA SER A 213 4.58 -0.81 -20.77
C SER A 213 4.14 -1.53 -19.49
N ILE A 214 4.84 -1.32 -18.38
CA ILE A 214 4.46 -1.78 -17.05
C ILE A 214 3.72 -0.64 -16.35
N ARG A 215 2.48 -0.91 -15.95
CA ARG A 215 1.68 0.00 -15.12
C ARG A 215 1.86 -0.34 -13.66
N ILE A 216 2.00 0.68 -12.82
CA ILE A 216 2.05 0.50 -11.37
C ILE A 216 0.63 0.59 -10.81
N MET A 217 0.20 -0.46 -10.12
CA MET A 217 -1.04 -0.49 -9.34
C MET A 217 -0.71 -0.20 -7.87
N GLY A 218 -1.12 0.98 -7.41
CA GLY A 218 -1.02 1.38 -6.02
C GLY A 218 -2.19 0.90 -5.20
N ASP A 219 -2.19 1.39 -3.96
CA ASP A 219 -3.11 0.96 -2.92
C ASP A 219 -3.37 2.12 -1.97
N LEU A 220 -4.65 2.31 -1.63
CA LEU A 220 -5.13 3.41 -0.82
C LEU A 220 -6.01 2.83 0.30
N PRO A 221 -5.54 2.83 1.56
CA PRO A 221 -6.36 2.48 2.72
C PRO A 221 -7.58 3.41 2.80
N ILE A 222 -8.80 2.91 3.00
CA ILE A 222 -9.95 3.85 3.14
C ILE A 222 -9.73 4.80 4.32
N PHE A 223 -9.35 4.30 5.49
CA PHE A 223 -9.12 5.09 6.69
C PHE A 223 -7.65 5.50 6.82
N VAL A 224 -7.41 6.55 7.61
CA VAL A 224 -6.06 7.03 7.95
C VAL A 224 -5.74 6.70 9.40
N ALA A 225 -4.46 6.64 9.78
CA ALA A 225 -4.08 6.42 11.18
C ALA A 225 -4.49 7.64 12.02
N GLY A 226 -4.94 7.42 13.26
CA GLY A 226 -5.28 8.51 14.18
C GLY A 226 -4.07 9.38 14.52
N ASP A 227 -2.91 8.75 14.70
CA ASP A 227 -1.63 9.42 14.87
C ASP A 227 -0.95 9.70 13.52
N SER A 228 -1.48 10.69 12.80
CA SER A 228 -0.99 11.09 11.48
C SER A 228 -1.06 12.61 11.28
N ALA A 229 -0.26 13.10 10.33
CA ALA A 229 -0.36 14.49 9.86
C ALA A 229 -1.74 14.78 9.25
N ASP A 230 -2.39 13.77 8.62
CA ASP A 230 -3.72 13.92 8.03
C ASP A 230 -4.75 14.35 9.07
N VAL A 231 -4.82 13.61 10.18
CA VAL A 231 -5.80 13.84 11.25
C VAL A 231 -5.43 15.06 12.06
N TRP A 232 -4.15 15.22 12.42
CA TRP A 232 -3.69 16.38 13.18
C TRP A 232 -4.02 17.68 12.44
N ALA A 233 -3.70 17.78 11.15
CA ALA A 233 -3.92 19.00 10.37
C ALA A 233 -5.40 19.25 10.01
N ASN A 234 -6.23 18.19 9.95
CA ASN A 234 -7.60 18.28 9.45
C ASN A 234 -8.64 17.72 10.45
N ARG A 235 -8.44 17.92 11.76
CA ARG A 235 -9.29 17.35 12.83
C ARG A 235 -10.80 17.48 12.61
N HIS A 236 -11.25 18.58 12.02
CA HIS A 236 -12.67 18.84 11.75
C HIS A 236 -13.31 17.85 10.75
N LEU A 237 -12.51 17.15 9.95
CA LEU A 237 -12.92 16.12 9.00
C LEU A 237 -13.07 14.72 9.61
N PHE A 238 -12.82 14.58 10.91
CA PHE A 238 -12.80 13.30 11.63
C PHE A 238 -13.65 13.37 12.91
N GLU A 239 -14.17 12.22 13.35
CA GLU A 239 -14.96 12.07 14.58
C GLU A 239 -14.04 12.11 15.81
N MET A 240 -13.70 13.34 16.21
CA MET A 240 -12.73 13.65 17.25
C MET A 240 -13.37 14.48 18.36
N ALA A 241 -12.95 14.25 19.60
CA ALA A 241 -13.26 15.10 20.74
C ALA A 241 -12.40 16.38 20.73
N GLU A 242 -12.74 17.32 21.62
CA GLU A 242 -12.02 18.59 21.77
C GLU A 242 -10.56 18.40 22.20
N ASP A 243 -10.31 17.38 23.03
CA ASP A 243 -8.95 16.98 23.47
C ASP A 243 -8.12 16.27 22.38
N GLY A 244 -8.72 16.00 21.22
CA GLY A 244 -8.06 15.34 20.09
C GLY A 244 -8.13 13.81 20.11
N SER A 245 -8.79 13.19 21.08
CA SER A 245 -9.05 11.75 21.06
C SER A 245 -10.17 11.38 20.08
N PRO A 246 -10.15 10.20 19.44
CA PRO A 246 -11.25 9.73 18.61
C PRO A 246 -12.49 9.43 19.47
N THR A 247 -13.68 9.85 19.04
CA THR A 247 -14.95 9.48 19.69
C THR A 247 -15.51 8.19 19.12
N LEU A 248 -15.25 7.95 17.83
CA LEU A 248 -15.63 6.76 17.09
C LEU A 248 -14.41 6.21 16.34
N VAL A 249 -14.33 4.89 16.26
CA VAL A 249 -13.26 4.19 15.56
C VAL A 249 -13.78 3.18 14.55
N ALA A 250 -12.98 2.94 13.53
CA ALA A 250 -13.27 2.00 12.46
C ALA A 250 -13.05 0.55 12.91
N GLY A 251 -13.78 -0.34 12.22
CA GLY A 251 -13.62 -1.78 12.32
C GLY A 251 -14.56 -2.51 11.37
N VAL A 252 -14.74 -3.79 11.62
CA VAL A 252 -15.76 -4.64 10.99
C VAL A 252 -16.50 -5.45 12.06
N PRO A 253 -17.79 -5.74 11.85
CA PRO A 253 -18.58 -6.50 12.81
C PRO A 253 -18.08 -7.94 12.94
N PRO A 254 -18.53 -8.68 13.97
CA PRO A 254 -18.39 -10.12 14.00
C PRO A 254 -18.93 -10.79 12.74
N ASP A 255 -18.18 -11.77 12.23
CA ASP A 255 -18.56 -12.58 11.09
C ASP A 255 -18.16 -14.05 11.32
N TYR A 256 -18.31 -14.88 10.29
CA TYR A 256 -17.96 -16.31 10.38
C TYR A 256 -16.44 -16.57 10.47
N PHE A 257 -15.59 -15.55 10.23
CA PHE A 257 -14.14 -15.62 10.41
C PHE A 257 -13.68 -15.07 11.77
N SER A 258 -14.38 -14.09 12.34
CA SER A 258 -14.06 -13.48 13.64
C SER A 258 -15.29 -13.33 14.55
N ALA A 259 -15.28 -14.06 15.66
CA ALA A 259 -16.35 -14.02 16.66
C ALA A 259 -16.54 -12.65 17.34
N THR A 260 -15.52 -11.79 17.34
CA THR A 260 -15.56 -10.46 17.97
C THR A 260 -15.45 -9.32 16.96
N GLY A 261 -15.45 -9.65 15.66
CA GLY A 261 -15.15 -8.70 14.59
C GLY A 261 -13.68 -8.24 14.65
N GLN A 262 -13.40 -7.07 14.11
CA GLN A 262 -12.07 -6.46 14.20
C GLN A 262 -12.20 -4.98 14.52
N ARG A 263 -11.56 -4.52 15.59
CA ARG A 263 -11.46 -3.10 15.95
C ARG A 263 -10.12 -2.58 15.45
N TRP A 264 -10.12 -1.77 14.40
CA TRP A 264 -8.89 -1.27 13.79
C TRP A 264 -8.35 -0.03 14.49
N GLY A 265 -9.24 0.78 15.07
CA GLY A 265 -8.84 1.94 15.88
C GLY A 265 -8.59 3.23 15.08
N ASN A 266 -8.70 3.21 13.76
CA ASN A 266 -8.64 4.42 12.94
C ASN A 266 -9.82 5.36 13.28
N PRO A 267 -9.63 6.69 13.31
CA PRO A 267 -10.75 7.62 13.45
C PRO A 267 -11.65 7.55 12.21
N LEU A 268 -12.96 7.74 12.44
CA LEU A 268 -13.94 7.79 11.36
C LEU A 268 -14.08 9.19 10.76
N TYR A 269 -14.53 9.24 9.51
CA TYR A 269 -14.77 10.49 8.81
C TYR A 269 -16.06 11.17 9.29
N ARG A 270 -15.98 12.49 9.48
CA ARG A 270 -17.17 13.36 9.58
C ARG A 270 -17.68 13.67 8.19
N TRP A 271 -18.39 12.72 7.57
CA TRP A 271 -18.82 12.82 6.17
C TRP A 271 -19.60 14.10 5.83
N ASP A 272 -20.37 14.65 6.77
CA ASP A 272 -21.05 15.94 6.58
C ASP A 272 -20.07 17.12 6.45
N ALA A 273 -18.94 17.10 7.16
CA ALA A 273 -17.87 18.11 7.01
C ALA A 273 -17.18 17.96 5.65
N HIS A 274 -16.87 16.72 5.23
CA HIS A 274 -16.35 16.45 3.88
C HIS A 274 -17.31 16.95 2.80
N ARG A 275 -18.61 16.70 2.94
CA ARG A 275 -19.64 17.19 2.01
C ARG A 275 -19.70 18.72 1.98
N ALA A 276 -19.63 19.39 3.14
CA ALA A 276 -19.64 20.85 3.23
C ALA A 276 -18.44 21.49 2.50
N GLU A 277 -17.31 20.79 2.43
CA GLU A 277 -16.11 21.21 1.70
C GLU A 277 -16.03 20.66 0.27
N GLY A 278 -17.10 20.06 -0.25
CA GLY A 278 -17.13 19.49 -1.60
C GLY A 278 -16.11 18.35 -1.80
N PHE A 279 -15.89 17.56 -0.75
CA PHE A 279 -14.94 16.44 -0.70
C PHE A 279 -13.49 16.82 -1.04
N ALA A 280 -13.09 18.07 -0.78
CA ALA A 280 -11.80 18.61 -1.19
C ALA A 280 -10.61 17.77 -0.68
N TRP A 281 -10.65 17.27 0.56
CA TRP A 281 -9.59 16.41 1.11
C TRP A 281 -9.47 15.09 0.36
N TRP A 282 -10.59 14.43 0.05
CA TRP A 282 -10.60 13.19 -0.73
C TRP A 282 -10.15 13.40 -2.17
N HIS A 283 -10.52 14.52 -2.81
CA HIS A 283 -10.01 14.88 -4.13
C HIS A 283 -8.48 14.96 -4.13
N ARG A 284 -7.90 15.72 -3.18
CA ARG A 284 -6.45 15.85 -3.04
C ARG A 284 -5.77 14.50 -2.82
N ARG A 285 -6.31 13.69 -1.92
CA ARG A 285 -5.77 12.37 -1.59
C ARG A 285 -5.73 11.45 -2.82
N ILE A 286 -6.83 11.32 -3.55
CA ILE A 286 -6.91 10.47 -4.75
C ILE A 286 -5.96 10.98 -5.84
N LEU A 287 -5.94 12.30 -6.10
CA LEU A 287 -5.03 12.89 -7.07
C LEU A 287 -3.57 12.63 -6.71
N LYS A 288 -3.19 12.85 -5.45
CA LYS A 288 -1.82 12.60 -4.99
C LYS A 288 -1.41 11.15 -5.20
N THR A 289 -2.31 10.21 -4.94
CA THR A 289 -2.06 8.80 -5.23
C THR A 289 -1.87 8.57 -6.73
N LEU A 290 -2.74 9.13 -7.59
CA LEU A 290 -2.63 9.00 -9.05
C LEU A 290 -1.40 9.71 -9.66
N GLU A 291 -0.75 10.64 -8.95
CA GLU A 291 0.59 11.13 -9.33
C GLU A 291 1.68 10.06 -9.17
N THR A 292 1.47 9.12 -8.25
CA THR A 292 2.47 8.09 -7.91
C THR A 292 2.20 6.75 -8.59
N VAL A 293 0.97 6.47 -9.03
CA VAL A 293 0.60 5.19 -9.65
C VAL A 293 -0.31 5.36 -10.86
N ASP A 294 -0.40 4.33 -11.72
CA ASP A 294 -1.23 4.37 -12.93
C ASP A 294 -2.67 3.91 -12.69
N MET A 295 -2.88 3.15 -11.62
CA MET A 295 -4.19 2.72 -11.12
C MET A 295 -4.11 2.49 -9.62
N VAL A 296 -5.23 2.58 -8.91
CA VAL A 296 -5.26 2.51 -7.44
C VAL A 296 -6.32 1.53 -6.97
N ARG A 297 -5.90 0.56 -6.14
CA ARG A 297 -6.84 -0.21 -5.30
C ARG A 297 -7.30 0.68 -4.16
N ILE A 298 -8.59 0.78 -3.93
CA ILE A 298 -9.12 1.37 -2.71
C ILE A 298 -9.53 0.23 -1.79
N ASP A 299 -8.80 0.11 -0.69
CA ASP A 299 -9.01 -0.84 0.38
C ASP A 299 -10.34 -0.60 1.08
N HIS A 300 -11.02 -1.67 1.48
CA HIS A 300 -12.30 -1.64 2.17
C HIS A 300 -13.34 -0.73 1.48
N PHE A 301 -13.48 -0.87 0.16
CA PHE A 301 -14.34 -0.02 -0.68
C PHE A 301 -15.79 0.03 -0.18
N ARG A 302 -16.26 -1.06 0.44
CA ARG A 302 -17.61 -1.10 1.02
C ARG A 302 -17.89 0.03 2.02
N GLY A 303 -16.84 0.56 2.67
CA GLY A 303 -16.89 1.71 3.57
C GLY A 303 -17.46 3.00 2.96
N PHE A 304 -17.48 3.13 1.63
CA PHE A 304 -18.10 4.27 0.95
C PHE A 304 -19.61 4.13 0.75
N GLU A 305 -20.16 2.92 0.86
CA GLU A 305 -21.60 2.71 0.91
C GLU A 305 -22.08 2.80 2.36
N SER A 306 -21.45 2.06 3.26
CA SER A 306 -21.67 2.11 4.69
C SER A 306 -20.42 1.68 5.44
N TYR A 307 -20.17 2.20 6.63
CA TYR A 307 -19.04 1.79 7.47
C TYR A 307 -19.52 1.33 8.84
N TRP A 308 -18.75 0.46 9.49
CA TRP A 308 -19.03 -0.01 10.83
C TRP A 308 -18.37 0.94 11.83
N GLU A 309 -19.19 1.68 12.59
CA GLU A 309 -18.69 2.59 13.62
C GLU A 309 -18.75 1.94 15.00
N ILE A 310 -17.66 2.08 15.75
CA ILE A 310 -17.51 1.54 17.10
C ILE A 310 -17.23 2.71 18.05
N PRO A 311 -17.95 2.87 19.16
CA PRO A 311 -17.57 3.84 20.19
C PRO A 311 -16.13 3.60 20.65
N ALA A 312 -15.31 4.65 20.72
CA ALA A 312 -13.88 4.50 21.00
C ALA A 312 -13.59 3.84 22.36
N SER A 313 -14.53 3.93 23.32
CA SER A 313 -14.50 3.29 24.63
C SER A 313 -14.64 1.77 24.61
N GLU A 314 -15.13 1.18 23.52
CA GLU A 314 -15.28 -0.27 23.39
C GLU A 314 -13.93 -0.94 23.14
N GLU A 315 -13.71 -2.10 23.77
CA GLU A 315 -12.51 -2.93 23.57
C GLU A 315 -12.57 -3.75 22.28
N THR A 316 -13.79 -4.07 21.81
CA THR A 316 -14.03 -4.94 20.64
C THR A 316 -14.96 -4.29 19.63
N ALA A 317 -15.18 -4.93 18.48
CA ALA A 317 -16.06 -4.43 17.42
C ALA A 317 -17.52 -4.88 17.54
N ILE A 318 -17.87 -5.64 18.59
CA ILE A 318 -19.22 -6.21 18.77
C ILE A 318 -20.29 -5.12 18.86
N ASN A 319 -20.03 -4.09 19.67
CA ASN A 319 -20.99 -3.03 19.99
C ASN A 319 -20.91 -1.84 19.02
N GLY A 320 -20.76 -2.12 17.73
CA GLY A 320 -20.82 -1.11 16.67
C GLY A 320 -22.16 -1.07 15.94
N ARG A 321 -22.24 -0.23 14.90
CA ARG A 321 -23.39 -0.19 13.98
C ARG A 321 -22.99 0.22 12.57
N TRP A 322 -23.78 -0.19 11.58
CA TRP A 322 -23.64 0.27 10.21
C TRP A 322 -24.18 1.69 10.05
N VAL A 323 -23.37 2.58 9.47
CA VAL A 323 -23.75 3.96 9.14
C VAL A 323 -23.50 4.23 7.66
N PRO A 324 -24.47 4.82 6.93
CA PRO A 324 -24.31 5.11 5.51
C PRO A 324 -23.23 6.18 5.26
N ALA A 325 -22.49 6.02 4.17
CA ALA A 325 -21.51 6.98 3.68
C ALA A 325 -21.97 7.59 2.33
N PRO A 326 -21.52 8.81 1.98
CA PRO A 326 -21.91 9.50 0.77
C PRO A 326 -21.09 9.05 -0.46
N GLY A 327 -20.90 7.74 -0.66
CA GLY A 327 -20.04 7.20 -1.72
C GLY A 327 -20.45 7.64 -3.13
N TYR A 328 -21.75 7.64 -3.44
CA TYR A 328 -22.23 8.14 -4.73
C TYR A 328 -21.87 9.61 -4.97
N GLU A 329 -22.03 10.46 -3.95
CA GLU A 329 -21.71 11.89 -4.07
C GLU A 329 -20.22 12.12 -4.22
N LEU A 330 -19.40 11.41 -3.43
CA LEU A 330 -17.94 11.50 -3.49
C LEU A 330 -17.43 11.08 -4.87
N PHE A 331 -17.79 9.89 -5.34
CA PHE A 331 -17.28 9.38 -6.61
C PHE A 331 -17.87 10.11 -7.82
N GLN A 332 -19.11 10.62 -7.74
CA GLN A 332 -19.64 11.50 -8.77
C GLN A 332 -18.88 12.83 -8.83
N SER A 333 -18.58 13.44 -7.68
CA SER A 333 -17.79 14.66 -7.59
C SER A 333 -16.37 14.49 -8.17
N LEU A 334 -15.73 13.36 -7.88
CA LEU A 334 -14.45 12.97 -8.49
C LEU A 334 -14.57 12.82 -10.01
N ARG A 335 -15.60 12.11 -10.49
CA ARG A 335 -15.84 11.89 -11.92
C ARG A 335 -16.13 13.20 -12.66
N ASP A 336 -16.94 14.08 -12.10
CA ASP A 336 -17.29 15.37 -12.70
C ASP A 336 -16.06 16.27 -12.86
N ARG A 337 -15.12 16.19 -11.92
CA ARG A 337 -13.94 17.04 -11.90
C ARG A 337 -12.76 16.47 -12.68
N PHE A 338 -12.57 15.15 -12.68
CA PHE A 338 -11.36 14.50 -13.20
C PHE A 338 -11.62 13.47 -14.30
N GLY A 339 -12.88 13.18 -14.61
CA GLY A 339 -13.27 12.15 -15.57
C GLY A 339 -13.22 10.74 -14.98
N GLU A 340 -13.06 9.74 -15.84
CA GLU A 340 -12.94 8.35 -15.39
C GLU A 340 -11.63 8.13 -14.60
N LEU A 341 -11.75 7.54 -13.42
CA LEU A 341 -10.60 7.25 -12.56
C LEU A 341 -10.23 5.77 -12.61
N PRO A 342 -8.93 5.41 -12.64
CA PRO A 342 -8.46 4.04 -12.69
C PRO A 342 -8.48 3.38 -11.30
N ILE A 343 -9.66 3.31 -10.69
CA ILE A 343 -9.89 2.75 -9.36
C ILE A 343 -10.25 1.27 -9.48
N ILE A 344 -9.71 0.45 -8.58
CA ILE A 344 -10.09 -0.95 -8.31
C ILE A 344 -10.73 -0.98 -6.93
N ALA A 345 -11.92 -1.57 -6.81
CA ALA A 345 -12.62 -1.70 -5.54
C ALA A 345 -12.19 -2.99 -4.84
N GLU A 346 -11.61 -2.88 -3.65
CA GLU A 346 -11.50 -4.01 -2.73
C GLU A 346 -12.88 -4.28 -2.12
N ASP A 347 -13.56 -5.29 -2.65
CA ASP A 347 -14.92 -5.69 -2.32
C ASP A 347 -14.96 -7.14 -1.80
N LEU A 348 -14.03 -7.50 -0.91
CA LEU A 348 -13.97 -8.83 -0.30
C LEU A 348 -14.76 -8.88 1.02
N GLY A 349 -15.03 -10.09 1.49
CA GLY A 349 -15.84 -10.34 2.68
C GLY A 349 -17.34 -10.38 2.38
N ILE A 350 -18.16 -10.13 3.40
CA ILE A 350 -19.63 -10.12 3.26
C ILE A 350 -20.05 -8.78 2.64
N ILE A 351 -20.34 -8.80 1.34
CA ILE A 351 -20.73 -7.63 0.55
C ILE A 351 -22.24 -7.63 0.27
N THR A 352 -22.85 -6.44 0.33
CA THR A 352 -24.27 -6.23 0.05
C THR A 352 -24.49 -5.82 -1.41
N ALA A 353 -25.70 -6.00 -1.91
CA ALA A 353 -26.05 -5.59 -3.28
C ALA A 353 -25.93 -4.07 -3.48
N GLU A 354 -26.05 -3.27 -2.41
CA GLU A 354 -25.84 -1.82 -2.41
C GLU A 354 -24.39 -1.45 -2.75
N VAL A 355 -23.42 -2.15 -2.16
CA VAL A 355 -21.99 -1.97 -2.44
C VAL A 355 -21.67 -2.36 -3.88
N GLU A 356 -22.23 -3.48 -4.36
CA GLU A 356 -22.07 -3.90 -5.76
C GLU A 356 -22.64 -2.87 -6.73
N ARG A 357 -23.83 -2.32 -6.44
CA ARG A 357 -24.42 -1.25 -7.25
C ARG A 357 -23.56 0.01 -7.26
N LEU A 358 -22.97 0.39 -6.12
CA LEU A 358 -22.05 1.53 -6.05
C LEU A 358 -20.82 1.30 -6.94
N ARG A 359 -20.16 0.14 -6.78
CA ARG A 359 -19.01 -0.26 -7.61
C ARG A 359 -19.34 -0.23 -9.09
N ASP A 360 -20.44 -0.87 -9.48
CA ASP A 360 -20.83 -1.05 -10.89
C ASP A 360 -21.32 0.26 -11.52
N HIS A 361 -21.99 1.13 -10.76
CA HIS A 361 -22.36 2.47 -11.22
C HIS A 361 -21.13 3.29 -11.63
N PHE A 362 -20.02 3.13 -10.89
CA PHE A 362 -18.78 3.80 -11.22
C PHE A 362 -17.90 3.06 -12.24
N GLY A 363 -18.28 1.83 -12.60
CA GLY A 363 -17.54 0.98 -13.52
C GLY A 363 -16.27 0.40 -12.90
N PHE A 364 -16.09 0.46 -11.58
CA PHE A 364 -14.89 -0.04 -10.93
C PHE A 364 -14.83 -1.57 -11.00
N PRO A 365 -13.68 -2.18 -11.28
CA PRO A 365 -13.53 -3.62 -11.19
C PRO A 365 -13.48 -4.05 -9.71
N GLY A 366 -14.18 -5.13 -9.39
CA GLY A 366 -14.07 -5.80 -8.09
C GLY A 366 -12.90 -6.78 -8.05
N MET A 367 -12.69 -7.42 -6.90
CA MET A 367 -11.62 -8.37 -6.63
C MET A 367 -12.15 -9.77 -6.36
N ARG A 368 -11.41 -10.78 -6.82
CA ARG A 368 -11.67 -12.20 -6.55
C ARG A 368 -10.38 -12.83 -6.08
N VAL A 369 -10.40 -13.54 -4.94
CA VAL A 369 -9.22 -14.09 -4.31
C VAL A 369 -9.41 -15.59 -4.13
N LEU A 370 -8.55 -16.39 -4.75
CA LEU A 370 -8.75 -17.84 -4.88
C LEU A 370 -9.00 -18.56 -3.52
N PRO A 371 -8.22 -18.32 -2.45
CA PRO A 371 -8.51 -18.88 -1.12
C PRO A 371 -9.91 -18.59 -0.60
N PHE A 372 -10.49 -17.43 -0.89
CA PHE A 372 -11.85 -17.06 -0.48
C PHE A 372 -12.91 -17.68 -1.39
N GLU A 373 -12.66 -17.73 -2.69
CA GLU A 373 -13.59 -18.32 -3.65
C GLU A 373 -13.74 -19.83 -3.48
N TRP A 374 -12.66 -20.50 -3.11
CA TRP A 374 -12.67 -21.94 -2.91
C TRP A 374 -13.05 -22.25 -1.47
N GLY A 375 -12.41 -21.60 -0.49
CA GLY A 375 -12.78 -21.70 0.93
C GLY A 375 -13.03 -23.14 1.38
N ASP A 376 -13.79 -23.33 2.46
CA ASP A 376 -14.15 -24.64 3.03
C ASP A 376 -15.23 -25.40 2.26
N HIS A 377 -15.85 -24.76 1.26
CA HIS A 377 -17.00 -25.28 0.55
C HIS A 377 -16.74 -25.44 -0.95
N PHE A 378 -15.47 -25.53 -1.38
CA PHE A 378 -15.12 -25.75 -2.77
C PHE A 378 -15.73 -27.05 -3.30
N ASP A 379 -16.65 -26.93 -4.25
CA ASP A 379 -17.21 -28.05 -5.01
C ASP A 379 -16.79 -27.91 -6.48
N PRO A 380 -15.85 -28.74 -6.97
CA PRO A 380 -15.38 -28.65 -8.36
C PRO A 380 -16.48 -28.97 -9.38
N GLY A 381 -17.56 -29.67 -8.99
CA GLY A 381 -18.70 -29.95 -9.87
C GLY A 381 -19.62 -28.74 -10.07
N GLN A 382 -19.50 -27.72 -9.22
CA GLN A 382 -20.36 -26.52 -9.24
C GLN A 382 -19.59 -25.22 -9.49
N TYR A 383 -18.26 -25.26 -9.42
CA TYR A 383 -17.45 -24.07 -9.64
C TYR A 383 -17.28 -23.77 -11.13
N ASP A 384 -17.84 -22.65 -11.59
CA ASP A 384 -17.57 -22.11 -12.93
C ASP A 384 -16.45 -21.05 -12.88
N PRO A 385 -15.29 -21.28 -13.53
CA PRO A 385 -14.19 -20.31 -13.58
C PRO A 385 -14.53 -19.01 -14.31
N ASN A 386 -15.63 -18.97 -15.05
CA ASN A 386 -16.10 -17.80 -15.78
C ASN A 386 -17.31 -17.10 -15.12
N ARG A 387 -17.68 -17.49 -13.89
CA ARG A 387 -18.88 -16.96 -13.21
C ARG A 387 -18.83 -15.47 -12.90
N TYR A 388 -17.65 -14.84 -12.90
CA TYR A 388 -17.50 -13.41 -12.58
C TYR A 388 -17.45 -12.54 -13.83
N SER A 389 -17.87 -11.29 -13.65
CA SER A 389 -17.69 -10.23 -14.65
C SER A 389 -16.25 -10.17 -15.12
N ALA A 390 -16.02 -9.92 -16.41
CA ALA A 390 -14.67 -9.65 -16.91
C ALA A 390 -14.08 -8.39 -16.27
N ASN A 391 -14.92 -7.45 -15.81
CA ASN A 391 -14.50 -6.25 -15.08
C ASN A 391 -14.15 -6.59 -13.62
N SER A 392 -13.13 -7.40 -13.43
CA SER A 392 -12.61 -7.77 -12.12
C SER A 392 -11.11 -8.05 -12.18
N VAL A 393 -10.49 -8.07 -11.00
CA VAL A 393 -9.11 -8.49 -10.78
C VAL A 393 -9.12 -9.82 -10.03
N PHE A 394 -8.46 -10.84 -10.58
CA PHE A 394 -8.33 -12.15 -9.94
C PHE A 394 -6.96 -12.28 -9.28
N TYR A 395 -6.92 -12.79 -8.06
CA TYR A 395 -5.72 -13.00 -7.27
C TYR A 395 -5.55 -14.48 -6.92
N THR A 396 -4.33 -15.01 -7.05
CA THR A 396 -3.98 -16.27 -6.36
C THR A 396 -4.00 -16.08 -4.84
N GLY A 397 -3.56 -14.90 -4.38
CA GLY A 397 -3.63 -14.43 -3.01
C GLY A 397 -3.30 -12.93 -2.97
N THR A 398 -3.64 -12.27 -1.86
CA THR A 398 -3.21 -10.91 -1.56
C THR A 398 -2.07 -10.93 -0.53
N HIS A 399 -1.65 -9.76 -0.05
CA HIS A 399 -0.66 -9.64 1.02
C HIS A 399 -1.17 -10.08 2.40
N ASP A 400 -2.50 -10.12 2.60
CA ASP A 400 -3.14 -10.58 3.84
C ASP A 400 -3.37 -12.10 3.88
N ASN A 401 -3.30 -12.74 2.72
CA ASN A 401 -3.43 -14.18 2.62
C ASN A 401 -2.09 -14.86 2.94
N ASP A 402 -2.17 -16.14 3.30
CA ASP A 402 -0.99 -16.99 3.20
C ASP A 402 -0.58 -17.14 1.73
N THR A 403 0.66 -17.59 1.47
CA THR A 403 1.04 -17.97 0.11
C THR A 403 0.13 -19.09 -0.39
N ILE A 404 0.02 -19.25 -1.70
CA ILE A 404 -0.85 -20.29 -2.26
C ILE A 404 -0.45 -21.69 -1.77
N MET A 405 0.86 -21.92 -1.59
CA MET A 405 1.37 -23.18 -1.05
C MET A 405 1.14 -23.30 0.46
N GLY A 406 1.30 -22.22 1.23
CA GLY A 406 0.97 -22.17 2.66
C GLY A 406 -0.51 -22.51 2.89
N TRP A 407 -1.40 -21.84 2.15
CA TRP A 407 -2.83 -22.13 2.16
C TRP A 407 -3.13 -23.57 1.75
N PHE A 408 -2.61 -24.05 0.62
CA PHE A 408 -2.85 -25.42 0.15
C PHE A 408 -2.39 -26.47 1.17
N ASN A 409 -1.22 -26.25 1.79
CA ASN A 409 -0.70 -27.13 2.83
C ASN A 409 -1.54 -27.08 4.12
N SER A 410 -2.11 -25.91 4.47
CA SER A 410 -3.04 -25.81 5.61
C SER A 410 -4.29 -26.67 5.44
N LEU A 411 -4.67 -27.00 4.19
CA LEU A 411 -5.76 -27.90 3.85
C LEU A 411 -5.35 -29.39 3.86
N GLY A 412 -4.13 -29.70 4.32
CA GLY A 412 -3.52 -31.03 4.29
C GLY A 412 -2.81 -31.39 2.98
N GLY A 413 -2.67 -30.43 2.06
CA GLY A 413 -1.91 -30.57 0.82
C GLY A 413 -2.35 -31.77 -0.02
N ARG A 414 -1.40 -32.38 -0.75
CA ARG A 414 -1.67 -33.53 -1.64
C ARG A 414 -2.16 -34.79 -0.92
N ASP A 415 -1.99 -34.86 0.40
CA ASP A 415 -2.29 -36.05 1.19
C ASP A 415 -3.74 -36.06 1.71
N SER A 416 -4.43 -34.92 1.70
CA SER A 416 -5.84 -34.80 2.08
C SER A 416 -6.79 -35.03 0.90
N ASP A 417 -8.02 -35.50 1.19
CA ASP A 417 -9.06 -35.64 0.16
C ASP A 417 -9.38 -34.31 -0.52
N ARG A 418 -9.37 -33.22 0.24
CA ARG A 418 -9.61 -31.86 -0.26
C ARG A 418 -8.51 -31.42 -1.21
N GLY A 419 -7.25 -31.61 -0.84
CA GLY A 419 -6.14 -31.24 -1.72
C GLY A 419 -6.08 -32.12 -2.98
N ARG A 420 -6.35 -33.43 -2.88
CA ARG A 420 -6.51 -34.30 -4.06
C ARG A 420 -7.63 -33.83 -4.99
N THR A 421 -8.76 -33.40 -4.43
CA THR A 421 -9.90 -32.85 -5.19
C THR A 421 -9.50 -31.58 -5.94
N ILE A 422 -8.79 -30.67 -5.27
CA ILE A 422 -8.23 -29.46 -5.88
C ILE A 422 -7.27 -29.79 -7.02
N LEU A 423 -6.30 -30.67 -6.79
CA LEU A 423 -5.30 -31.04 -7.80
C LEU A 423 -5.95 -31.73 -9.00
N HIS A 424 -6.96 -32.58 -8.77
CA HIS A 424 -7.73 -33.20 -9.84
C HIS A 424 -8.48 -32.16 -10.68
N TYR A 425 -9.15 -31.20 -10.04
CA TYR A 425 -9.83 -30.10 -10.74
C TYR A 425 -8.87 -29.25 -11.59
N LEU A 426 -7.66 -29.00 -11.08
CA LEU A 426 -6.61 -28.29 -11.79
C LEU A 426 -5.95 -29.11 -12.92
N GLY A 427 -6.23 -30.41 -13.01
CA GLY A 427 -5.50 -31.32 -13.90
C GLY A 427 -4.01 -31.36 -13.58
N SER A 428 -3.66 -31.28 -12.30
CA SER A 428 -2.30 -31.21 -11.78
C SER A 428 -1.69 -32.61 -11.62
N ASP A 429 -0.39 -32.74 -11.88
CA ASP A 429 0.42 -33.93 -11.56
C ASP A 429 1.04 -33.88 -10.15
N ALA A 430 0.78 -32.79 -9.43
CA ALA A 430 1.23 -32.49 -8.06
C ALA A 430 2.74 -32.25 -7.90
N TRP A 431 3.48 -32.10 -9.00
CA TRP A 431 4.91 -31.79 -8.94
C TRP A 431 5.17 -30.35 -8.48
N ALA A 432 4.43 -29.39 -9.06
CA ALA A 432 4.57 -27.98 -8.74
C ALA A 432 3.20 -27.28 -8.69
N PRO A 433 2.36 -27.58 -7.68
CA PRO A 433 0.98 -27.10 -7.60
C PRO A 433 0.82 -25.58 -7.73
N GLN A 434 1.80 -24.80 -7.26
CA GLN A 434 1.78 -23.33 -7.38
C GLN A 434 1.58 -22.87 -8.83
N TRP A 435 2.20 -23.57 -9.78
CA TRP A 435 2.07 -23.24 -11.19
C TRP A 435 0.70 -23.62 -11.76
N ASP A 436 0.07 -24.66 -11.22
CA ASP A 436 -1.28 -25.05 -11.59
C ASP A 436 -2.31 -24.02 -11.11
N PHE A 437 -2.14 -23.49 -9.90
CA PHE A 437 -2.94 -22.37 -9.40
C PHE A 437 -2.74 -21.11 -10.25
N ILE A 438 -1.49 -20.77 -10.60
CA ILE A 438 -1.18 -19.62 -11.46
C ILE A 438 -1.80 -19.79 -12.85
N ARG A 439 -1.66 -20.98 -13.46
CA ARG A 439 -2.26 -21.33 -14.75
C ARG A 439 -3.77 -21.18 -14.72
N PHE A 440 -4.42 -21.67 -13.66
CA PHE A 440 -5.85 -21.50 -13.44
C PHE A 440 -6.23 -20.01 -13.34
N ALA A 441 -5.54 -19.24 -12.50
CA ALA A 441 -5.79 -17.81 -12.29
C ALA A 441 -5.61 -16.98 -13.56
N LEU A 442 -4.64 -17.33 -14.42
CA LEU A 442 -4.47 -16.70 -15.73
C LEU A 442 -5.60 -17.07 -16.70
N GLY A 443 -6.18 -18.26 -16.58
CA GLY A 443 -7.25 -18.78 -17.44
C GLY A 443 -8.63 -18.16 -17.19
N VAL A 444 -8.90 -17.60 -16.01
CA VAL A 444 -10.22 -17.04 -15.65
C VAL A 444 -10.64 -15.83 -16.50
N ASN A 445 -11.92 -15.48 -16.47
CA ASN A 445 -12.51 -14.40 -17.27
C ASN A 445 -12.05 -12.98 -16.88
N SER A 446 -11.53 -12.78 -15.66
CA SER A 446 -11.06 -11.47 -15.17
C SER A 446 -10.06 -10.82 -16.12
N ARG A 447 -10.26 -9.52 -16.41
CA ARG A 447 -9.35 -8.74 -17.27
C ARG A 447 -7.96 -8.58 -16.68
N LEU A 448 -7.81 -8.53 -15.36
CA LEU A 448 -6.51 -8.53 -14.71
C LEU A 448 -6.36 -9.76 -13.81
N THR A 449 -5.21 -10.41 -13.88
CA THR A 449 -4.79 -11.43 -12.92
C THR A 449 -3.53 -10.96 -12.21
N ILE A 450 -3.51 -10.97 -10.88
CA ILE A 450 -2.35 -10.62 -10.08
C ILE A 450 -1.91 -11.81 -9.25
N THR A 451 -0.60 -12.07 -9.24
CA THR A 451 0.01 -13.15 -8.46
C THR A 451 1.10 -12.56 -7.55
N PRO A 452 1.08 -12.80 -6.22
CA PRO A 452 2.21 -12.50 -5.35
C PRO A 452 3.50 -13.20 -5.83
N LEU A 453 4.65 -12.53 -5.75
CA LEU A 453 5.90 -13.17 -6.18
C LEU A 453 6.19 -14.46 -5.40
N GLN A 454 5.78 -14.54 -4.13
CA GLN A 454 5.91 -15.74 -3.31
C GLN A 454 5.30 -16.99 -3.97
N ASP A 455 4.17 -16.83 -4.67
CA ASP A 455 3.49 -17.92 -5.34
C ASP A 455 4.26 -18.37 -6.59
N VAL A 456 4.83 -17.43 -7.35
CA VAL A 456 5.71 -17.73 -8.50
C VAL A 456 6.93 -18.56 -8.06
N LEU A 457 7.44 -18.28 -6.86
CA LEU A 457 8.57 -18.98 -6.25
C LEU A 457 8.16 -20.30 -5.56
N GLY A 458 6.85 -20.55 -5.39
CA GLY A 458 6.34 -21.73 -4.67
C GLY A 458 6.69 -21.75 -3.18
N LEU A 459 6.88 -20.58 -2.55
CA LEU A 459 7.21 -20.47 -1.14
C LEU A 459 6.02 -20.79 -0.24
N GLY A 460 6.27 -21.26 0.97
CA GLY A 460 5.26 -21.57 1.98
C GLY A 460 4.96 -20.39 2.92
N THR A 461 4.32 -20.70 4.05
CA THR A 461 3.88 -19.74 5.07
C THR A 461 5.02 -18.88 5.63
N GLU A 462 6.27 -19.33 5.57
CA GLU A 462 7.44 -18.55 5.97
C GLU A 462 7.61 -17.25 5.16
N ALA A 463 7.02 -17.18 3.96
CA ALA A 463 7.08 -16.04 3.07
C ALA A 463 5.84 -15.13 3.13
N ARG A 464 4.89 -15.40 4.04
CA ARG A 464 3.67 -14.61 4.20
C ARG A 464 4.00 -13.16 4.57
N MET A 465 3.33 -12.22 3.89
CA MET A 465 3.60 -10.79 4.06
C MET A 465 2.91 -10.24 5.32
N ASN A 466 1.62 -10.57 5.52
CA ASN A 466 0.86 -10.13 6.68
C ASN A 466 -0.06 -11.24 7.21
N ILE A 467 -0.20 -11.31 8.53
CA ILE A 467 -1.21 -12.09 9.23
C ILE A 467 -2.15 -11.08 9.91
N PRO A 468 -3.34 -10.82 9.34
CA PRO A 468 -4.31 -9.91 9.94
C PRO A 468 -4.61 -10.24 11.40
N GLY A 469 -4.66 -9.20 12.24
CA GLY A 469 -4.89 -9.34 13.69
C GLY A 469 -3.64 -9.58 14.54
N LEU A 470 -2.47 -9.87 13.94
CA LEU A 470 -1.21 -9.89 14.68
C LEU A 470 -0.52 -8.51 14.64
N PRO A 471 -0.08 -7.96 15.78
CA PRO A 471 0.56 -6.64 15.82
C PRO A 471 2.00 -6.64 15.29
N ASP A 472 2.72 -7.76 15.47
CA ASP A 472 4.16 -7.85 15.21
C ASP A 472 4.50 -8.96 14.23
N GLY A 473 5.70 -8.87 13.64
CA GLY A 473 6.25 -9.90 12.76
C GLY A 473 5.72 -9.87 11.33
N ASN A 474 4.95 -8.85 10.94
CA ASN A 474 4.44 -8.65 9.58
C ASN A 474 5.36 -7.76 8.73
N TRP A 475 5.07 -7.66 7.43
CA TRP A 475 5.67 -6.76 6.44
C TRP A 475 7.17 -6.96 6.17
N GLY A 476 7.78 -7.91 6.88
CA GLY A 476 9.21 -8.12 6.85
C GLY A 476 9.71 -9.03 5.74
N TRP A 477 8.87 -9.76 4.98
CA TRP A 477 9.37 -10.71 3.98
C TRP A 477 10.17 -10.03 2.86
N ARG A 478 11.31 -10.63 2.47
CA ARG A 478 12.18 -10.15 1.39
C ARG A 478 12.59 -11.28 0.44
N LEU A 479 12.66 -10.95 -0.84
CA LEU A 479 13.26 -11.80 -1.87
C LEU A 479 14.77 -11.90 -1.65
N GLN A 480 15.29 -13.13 -1.56
CA GLN A 480 16.72 -13.39 -1.76
C GLN A 480 16.99 -13.49 -3.26
N ALA A 481 17.99 -12.78 -3.77
CA ALA A 481 18.16 -12.49 -5.20
C ALA A 481 18.31 -13.75 -6.07
N GLU A 482 18.86 -14.81 -5.49
CA GLU A 482 19.10 -16.13 -6.08
C GLU A 482 17.84 -16.98 -6.26
N LEU A 483 16.75 -16.67 -5.55
CA LEU A 483 15.50 -17.46 -5.62
C LEU A 483 14.75 -17.23 -6.94
N LEU A 484 14.77 -16.00 -7.46
CA LEU A 484 14.10 -15.66 -8.72
C LEU A 484 15.03 -15.91 -9.91
N THR A 485 14.91 -17.09 -10.50
CA THR A 485 15.72 -17.54 -11.64
C THR A 485 15.05 -17.27 -13.00
N ASP A 486 15.84 -17.25 -14.07
CA ASP A 486 15.35 -17.13 -15.46
C ASP A 486 14.35 -18.24 -15.84
N GLY A 487 14.45 -19.41 -15.19
CA GLY A 487 13.51 -20.51 -15.37
C GLY A 487 12.09 -20.15 -14.92
N HIS A 488 11.95 -19.50 -13.76
CA HIS A 488 10.65 -19.01 -13.27
C HIS A 488 10.06 -17.98 -14.24
N LEU A 489 10.88 -17.03 -14.67
CA LEU A 489 10.46 -15.93 -15.55
C LEU A 489 10.05 -16.44 -16.94
N THR A 490 10.83 -17.38 -17.50
CA THR A 490 10.51 -18.02 -18.78
C THR A 490 9.21 -18.80 -18.70
N TYR A 491 9.01 -19.59 -17.63
CA TYR A 491 7.80 -20.40 -17.49
C TYR A 491 6.56 -19.54 -17.24
N LEU A 492 6.68 -18.50 -16.40
CA LEU A 492 5.60 -17.51 -16.21
C LEU A 492 5.23 -16.82 -17.53
N ARG A 493 6.21 -16.46 -18.37
CA ARG A 493 5.95 -15.90 -19.71
C ARG A 493 5.16 -16.87 -20.58
N GLN A 494 5.52 -18.16 -20.58
CA GLN A 494 4.81 -19.18 -21.37
C GLN A 494 3.34 -19.28 -20.94
N LEU A 495 3.06 -19.33 -19.64
CA LEU A 495 1.70 -19.36 -19.11
C LEU A 495 0.92 -18.08 -19.47
N THR A 496 1.57 -16.92 -19.34
CA THR A 496 0.96 -15.62 -19.65
C THR A 496 0.61 -15.50 -21.14
N ALA A 497 1.50 -15.95 -22.03
CA ALA A 497 1.26 -15.98 -23.47
C ALA A 497 0.15 -16.98 -23.84
N ALA A 498 0.16 -18.18 -23.27
CA ALA A 498 -0.86 -19.19 -23.49
C ALA A 498 -2.27 -18.73 -23.05
N ALA A 499 -2.34 -17.87 -22.03
CA ALA A 499 -3.58 -17.26 -21.54
C ALA A 499 -4.02 -15.99 -22.29
N GLY A 500 -3.25 -15.55 -23.31
CA GLY A 500 -3.52 -14.35 -24.10
C GLY A 500 -3.44 -13.05 -23.28
N ARG A 501 -2.40 -12.91 -22.45
CA ARG A 501 -2.19 -11.78 -21.52
C ARG A 501 -0.88 -11.01 -21.73
N VAL A 502 -0.17 -11.26 -22.83
CA VAL A 502 1.09 -10.59 -23.22
C VAL A 502 0.82 -9.46 -24.20
#